data_AF-A0A2R6FMB4-F1
#
_entry.id   AF-A0A2R6FMB4-F1
#
_cell.length_a   1.000
_cell.length_b   1.000
_cell.length_c   1.000
_cell.angle_alpha   90.00
_cell.angle_beta   90.00
_cell.angle_gamma   90.00
#
_symmetry.space_group_name_H-M   'P 1'
#
loop_
_entity.id
_entity.type
_entity.pdbx_description
1 polymer ?
#
loop_
_entity_poly.entity_id
_entity_poly.type
_entity_poly.pdbx_seq_one_letter_code
_entity_poly.pdbx_strand_id
1 'polypeptide(L)'
;MTSEEYSSGPLDVPTLDVIAQRAVTHSLVDGWAFQPDSKSPRRLELYFDEDQYPSPITEVRLDVRWFEGGDYTVHSLETRDDDTWQCRWDRHPKPDASKGHFHPPPDAASEVESSTMQATHHLGVLFGVLDWITERIEQLQDG
;
A
#
# COMPACT_ATOMS: atom_id res chain seq x y z
N MET A 1 -20.79 8.79 -5.50
CA MET A 1 -19.59 9.22 -4.76
C MET A 1 -18.42 8.95 -5.68
N THR A 2 -17.97 9.98 -6.39
CA THR A 2 -17.00 9.86 -7.48
C THR A 2 -15.61 10.20 -6.96
N SER A 3 -14.67 9.27 -7.19
CA SER A 3 -13.23 9.38 -6.94
C SER A 3 -12.71 10.79 -7.18
N GLU A 4 -12.11 11.40 -6.16
CA GLU A 4 -11.20 12.52 -6.38
C GLU A 4 -9.90 11.96 -6.97
N GLU A 5 -9.93 11.63 -8.27
CA GLU A 5 -8.72 11.44 -9.06
C GLU A 5 -8.07 12.80 -9.28
N TYR A 6 -7.29 13.26 -8.30
CA TYR A 6 -6.24 14.22 -8.58
C TYR A 6 -5.21 13.50 -9.47
N SER A 7 -5.40 13.62 -10.79
CA SER A 7 -4.60 12.98 -11.83
C SER A 7 -3.11 13.20 -11.57
N SER A 8 -2.45 12.20 -10.98
CA SER A 8 -1.08 12.27 -10.45
C SER A 8 0.00 12.18 -11.55
N GLY A 9 -0.38 12.30 -12.82
CA GLY A 9 0.50 12.10 -13.98
C GLY A 9 0.61 10.63 -14.39
N PRO A 10 1.52 10.29 -15.33
CA PRO A 10 1.78 8.91 -15.73
C PRO A 10 2.42 8.09 -14.60
N LEU A 11 2.15 6.78 -14.60
CA LEU A 11 2.75 5.82 -13.69
C LEU A 11 4.26 5.68 -13.97
N ASP A 12 5.08 5.77 -12.94
CA ASP A 12 6.52 5.54 -13.03
C ASP A 12 6.79 4.03 -12.92
N VAL A 13 6.62 3.34 -14.05
CA VAL A 13 6.81 1.89 -14.16
C VAL A 13 8.24 1.46 -13.76
N PRO A 14 9.32 2.17 -14.17
CA PRO A 14 10.67 1.86 -13.68
C PRO A 14 10.79 1.88 -12.15
N THR A 15 10.21 2.88 -11.47
CA THR A 15 10.21 2.91 -10.00
C THR A 15 9.41 1.75 -9.41
N LEU A 16 8.25 1.41 -9.98
CA LEU A 16 7.48 0.25 -9.51
C LEU A 16 8.23 -1.07 -9.70
N ASP A 17 8.98 -1.24 -10.80
CA ASP A 17 9.79 -2.44 -11.02
C ASP A 17 10.89 -2.58 -9.95
N VAL A 18 11.53 -1.46 -9.57
CA VAL A 18 12.49 -1.42 -8.46
C VAL A 18 11.81 -1.77 -7.13
N ILE A 19 10.63 -1.22 -6.86
CA ILE A 19 9.84 -1.57 -5.65
C ILE A 19 9.54 -3.07 -5.63
N ALA A 20 9.07 -3.64 -6.74
CA ALA A 20 8.73 -5.04 -6.86
C ALA A 20 9.94 -5.97 -6.59
N GLN A 21 11.08 -5.67 -7.22
CA GLN A 21 12.31 -6.44 -7.02
C GLN A 21 12.85 -6.35 -5.59
N ARG A 22 12.59 -5.26 -4.87
CA ARG A 22 13.03 -5.07 -3.48
C ARG A 22 12.02 -5.61 -2.47
N ALA A 23 10.73 -5.59 -2.78
CA ALA A 23 9.68 -6.11 -1.91
C ALA A 23 9.91 -7.59 -1.57
N VAL A 24 10.28 -8.41 -2.56
CA VAL A 24 10.52 -9.85 -2.38
C VAL A 24 11.72 -10.20 -1.49
N THR A 25 12.51 -9.22 -1.04
CA THR A 25 13.56 -9.46 -0.03
C THR A 25 13.02 -9.40 1.39
N HIS A 26 11.77 -8.94 1.59
CA HIS A 26 11.10 -8.89 2.88
C HIS A 26 10.33 -10.18 3.13
N SER A 27 10.42 -10.74 4.34
CA SER A 27 9.83 -12.05 4.68
C SER A 27 8.32 -12.12 4.54
N LEU A 28 7.63 -10.98 4.69
CA LEU A 28 6.18 -10.90 4.52
C LEU A 28 5.71 -11.10 3.07
N VAL A 29 6.56 -10.83 2.08
CA VAL A 29 6.15 -10.78 0.66
C VAL A 29 6.41 -12.13 -0.01
N ASP A 30 5.34 -12.78 -0.49
CA ASP A 30 5.41 -14.06 -1.20
C ASP A 30 5.47 -13.90 -2.73
N GLY A 31 5.02 -12.75 -3.25
CA GLY A 31 5.07 -12.49 -4.68
C GLY A 31 4.60 -11.10 -5.07
N TRP A 32 4.54 -10.87 -6.38
CA TRP A 32 4.02 -9.62 -6.94
C TRP A 32 3.56 -9.79 -8.38
N ALA A 33 2.69 -8.87 -8.81
CA ALA A 33 2.28 -8.75 -10.21
C ALA A 33 1.99 -7.29 -10.58
N PHE A 34 2.19 -6.96 -11.85
CA PHE A 34 1.61 -5.76 -12.43
C PHE A 34 0.17 -6.01 -12.85
N GLN A 35 -0.74 -5.09 -12.52
CA GLN A 35 -2.15 -5.19 -12.87
C GLN A 35 -2.57 -4.12 -13.88
N PRO A 36 -3.39 -4.45 -14.90
CA PRO A 36 -3.89 -5.80 -15.20
C PRO A 36 -2.80 -6.72 -15.77
N ASP A 37 -1.73 -6.15 -16.33
CA ASP A 37 -0.59 -6.89 -16.86
C ASP A 37 0.65 -5.98 -16.93
N SER A 38 1.81 -6.59 -17.24
CA SER A 38 3.09 -5.90 -17.35
C SER A 38 3.26 -5.02 -18.59
N LYS A 39 2.37 -5.12 -19.59
CA LYS A 39 2.44 -4.32 -20.83
C LYS A 39 1.76 -2.97 -20.66
N SER A 40 0.73 -2.91 -19.83
CA SER A 40 -0.02 -1.68 -19.55
C SER A 40 -0.41 -1.61 -18.07
N PRO A 41 0.59 -1.56 -17.17
CA PRO A 41 0.35 -1.56 -15.74
C PRO A 41 -0.39 -0.30 -15.29
N ARG A 42 -1.26 -0.48 -14.30
CA ARG A 42 -2.01 0.57 -13.59
C ARG A 42 -1.63 0.64 -12.11
N ARG A 43 -1.16 -0.48 -11.56
CA ARG A 43 -0.59 -0.62 -10.22
C ARG A 43 0.36 -1.81 -10.18
N LEU A 44 1.24 -1.82 -9.19
CA LEU A 44 1.91 -3.00 -8.69
C LEU A 44 1.07 -3.59 -7.55
N GLU A 45 0.90 -4.90 -7.54
CA GLU A 45 0.38 -5.64 -6.38
C GLU A 45 1.50 -6.47 -5.78
N LEU A 46 1.64 -6.41 -4.46
CA LEU A 46 2.46 -7.34 -3.69
C LEU A 46 1.52 -8.29 -2.95
N TYR A 47 1.78 -9.59 -3.03
CA TYR A 47 1.06 -10.61 -2.28
C TYR A 47 1.83 -10.92 -1.01
N PHE A 48 1.13 -11.03 0.12
CA PHE A 48 1.77 -11.43 1.36
C PHE A 48 1.56 -12.92 1.65
N ASP A 49 2.47 -13.47 2.44
CA ASP A 49 2.38 -14.81 2.98
C ASP A 49 1.24 -14.87 4.01
N GLU A 50 0.11 -15.45 3.59
CA GLU A 50 -1.11 -15.59 4.39
C GLU A 50 -0.89 -16.38 5.69
N ASP A 51 0.09 -17.30 5.70
CA ASP A 51 0.40 -18.14 6.88
C ASP A 51 1.03 -17.34 8.03
N GLN A 52 1.49 -16.10 7.78
CA GLN A 52 2.01 -15.22 8.84
C GLN A 52 0.90 -14.54 9.66
N TYR A 53 -0.35 -14.57 9.18
CA TYR A 53 -1.49 -14.00 9.89
C TYR A 53 -2.04 -14.99 10.95
N PRO A 54 -2.38 -14.53 12.17
CA PRO A 54 -2.85 -15.41 13.25
C PRO A 54 -4.26 -15.98 13.05
N SER A 55 -5.05 -15.39 12.16
CA SER A 55 -6.38 -15.86 11.79
C SER A 55 -6.42 -16.10 10.28
N PRO A 56 -7.21 -17.09 9.80
CA PRO A 56 -7.38 -17.31 8.37
C PRO A 56 -7.75 -16.02 7.64
N ILE A 57 -7.02 -15.76 6.57
CA ILE A 57 -7.21 -14.63 5.68
C ILE A 57 -7.39 -15.18 4.26
N THR A 58 -8.32 -14.62 3.51
CA THR A 58 -8.68 -15.10 2.16
C THR A 58 -7.84 -14.42 1.09
N GLU A 59 -7.44 -13.17 1.33
CA GLU A 59 -6.55 -12.40 0.47
C GLU A 59 -5.85 -11.34 1.31
N VAL A 60 -4.54 -11.20 1.12
CA VAL A 60 -3.78 -10.08 1.66
C VAL A 60 -2.82 -9.53 0.61
N ARG A 61 -2.92 -8.22 0.37
CA ARG A 61 -2.07 -7.56 -0.62
C ARG A 61 -1.77 -6.12 -0.31
N LEU A 62 -0.69 -5.63 -0.92
CA LEU A 62 -0.33 -4.23 -0.98
C LEU A 62 -0.40 -3.73 -2.42
N ASP A 63 -1.31 -2.79 -2.68
CA ASP A 63 -1.40 -2.09 -3.95
C ASP A 63 -0.52 -0.84 -3.93
N VAL A 64 0.38 -0.73 -4.89
CA VAL A 64 1.28 0.41 -5.04
C VAL A 64 1.06 1.09 -6.37
N ARG A 65 0.80 2.41 -6.31
CA ARG A 65 0.86 3.32 -7.45
C ARG A 65 1.91 4.37 -7.16
N TRP A 66 2.84 4.54 -8.08
CA TRP A 66 3.88 5.56 -8.00
C TRP A 66 3.92 6.31 -9.33
N PHE A 67 4.01 7.64 -9.27
CA PHE A 67 3.92 8.49 -10.45
C PHE A 67 5.22 9.27 -10.67
N GLU A 68 5.48 9.69 -11.92
CA GLU A 68 6.73 10.39 -12.28
C GLU A 68 6.98 11.68 -11.46
N GLY A 69 5.90 12.30 -10.94
CA GLY A 69 5.97 13.46 -10.04
C GLY A 69 6.33 13.15 -8.58
N GLY A 70 6.52 11.87 -8.22
CA GLY A 70 6.77 11.41 -6.86
C GLY A 70 5.54 11.39 -5.96
N ASP A 71 4.35 11.58 -6.53
CA ASP A 71 3.10 11.28 -5.86
C ASP A 71 2.90 9.76 -5.84
N TYR A 72 2.20 9.25 -4.82
CA TYR A 72 1.96 7.82 -4.67
C TYR A 72 0.70 7.51 -3.88
N THR A 73 0.25 6.27 -4.04
CA THR A 73 -0.72 5.59 -3.18
C THR A 73 -0.16 4.22 -2.84
N VAL A 74 -0.16 3.88 -1.56
CA VAL A 74 0.13 2.54 -1.05
C VAL A 74 -1.06 2.08 -0.23
N HIS A 75 -1.74 1.02 -0.67
CA HIS A 75 -3.00 0.56 -0.09
C HIS A 75 -2.87 -0.88 0.38
N SER A 76 -3.00 -1.10 1.69
CA SER A 76 -3.03 -2.44 2.28
C SER A 76 -4.47 -2.92 2.33
N LEU A 77 -4.70 -4.14 1.86
CA LEU A 77 -6.00 -4.80 1.88
C LEU A 77 -5.86 -6.19 2.49
N GLU A 78 -6.68 -6.45 3.50
CA GLU A 78 -6.85 -7.74 4.16
C GLU A 78 -8.33 -8.15 4.01
N THR A 79 -8.60 -9.26 3.34
CA THR A 79 -9.95 -9.78 3.13
C THR A 79 -10.13 -11.10 3.88
N ARG A 80 -11.22 -11.22 4.63
CA ARG A 80 -11.69 -12.43 5.29
C ARG A 80 -13.11 -12.74 4.79
N ASP A 81 -13.62 -13.93 5.09
CA ASP A 81 -14.90 -14.42 4.54
C ASP A 81 -16.07 -13.41 4.63
N ASP A 82 -16.19 -12.70 5.75
CA ASP A 82 -17.28 -11.74 6.00
C ASP A 82 -16.82 -10.29 6.25
N ASP A 83 -15.51 -10.01 6.18
CA ASP A 83 -14.97 -8.70 6.57
C ASP A 83 -13.77 -8.26 5.72
N THR A 84 -13.57 -6.96 5.63
CA THR A 84 -12.44 -6.35 4.95
C THR A 84 -11.81 -5.31 5.86
N TRP A 85 -10.50 -5.41 6.01
CA TRP A 85 -9.69 -4.43 6.70
C TRP A 85 -8.74 -3.80 5.69
N GLN A 86 -8.67 -2.48 5.66
CA GLN A 86 -7.83 -1.75 4.73
C GLN A 86 -7.35 -0.42 5.32
N CYS A 87 -6.14 -0.02 4.95
CA CYS A 87 -5.58 1.29 5.26
C CYS A 87 -4.71 1.78 4.10
N ARG A 88 -4.50 3.09 3.99
CA ARG A 88 -3.84 3.67 2.81
C ARG A 88 -2.92 4.84 3.16
N TRP A 89 -1.73 4.84 2.58
CA TRP A 89 -0.79 5.96 2.60
C TRP A 89 -0.83 6.65 1.25
N ASP A 90 -1.19 7.92 1.25
CA ASP A 90 -1.26 8.74 0.06
C ASP A 90 -0.27 9.90 0.15
N ARG A 91 0.33 10.23 -0.99
CA ARG A 91 1.08 11.46 -1.18
C ARG A 91 0.62 12.14 -2.45
N HIS A 92 -0.25 13.14 -2.30
CA HIS A 92 -0.71 14.00 -3.39
C HIS A 92 -1.26 15.32 -2.82
N PRO A 93 -1.40 16.38 -3.63
CA PRO A 93 -2.08 17.59 -3.19
C PRO A 93 -3.51 17.28 -2.71
N LYS A 94 -3.89 17.81 -1.54
CA LYS A 94 -5.25 17.75 -0.98
C LYS A 94 -5.56 19.11 -0.33
N PRO A 95 -6.71 19.75 -0.60
CA PRO A 95 -6.97 21.14 -0.15
C PRO A 95 -6.86 21.35 1.36
N ASP A 96 -7.37 20.39 2.14
CA ASP A 96 -7.52 20.51 3.60
C ASP A 96 -6.63 19.52 4.39
N ALA A 97 -5.59 18.96 3.76
CA ALA A 97 -4.69 18.00 4.42
C ALA A 97 -3.23 18.20 3.99
N SER A 98 -2.31 17.63 4.76
CA SER A 98 -0.91 17.55 4.37
C SER A 98 -0.75 16.74 3.07
N LYS A 99 0.30 17.05 2.30
CA LYS A 99 0.58 16.34 1.04
C LYS A 99 0.67 14.83 1.28
N GLY A 100 1.33 14.40 2.36
CA GLY A 100 1.36 13.01 2.80
C GLY A 100 0.32 12.77 3.89
N HIS A 101 -0.70 11.98 3.59
CA HIS A 101 -1.79 11.66 4.53
C HIS A 101 -2.04 10.15 4.60
N PHE A 102 -2.67 9.75 5.69
CA PHE A 102 -2.98 8.36 5.99
C PHE A 102 -4.49 8.21 6.14
N HIS A 103 -5.06 7.24 5.43
CA HIS A 103 -6.42 6.77 5.59
C HIS A 103 -6.39 5.61 6.58
N PRO A 104 -6.88 5.81 7.81
CA PRO A 104 -6.79 4.79 8.84
C PRO A 104 -7.69 3.60 8.55
N PRO A 105 -7.38 2.44 9.15
CA PRO A 105 -8.27 1.29 9.16
C PRO A 105 -9.54 1.54 9.98
N PRO A 106 -10.59 0.70 9.80
CA PRO A 106 -10.62 -0.52 8.99
C PRO A 106 -11.04 -0.33 7.53
N ASP A 107 -11.52 0.85 7.14
CA ASP A 107 -12.22 1.05 5.88
C ASP A 107 -11.51 2.02 4.92
N ALA A 108 -10.35 2.55 5.32
CA ALA A 108 -9.64 3.61 4.59
C ALA A 108 -10.59 4.77 4.20
N ALA A 109 -11.47 5.16 5.14
CA ALA A 109 -12.48 6.19 4.94
C ALA A 109 -11.90 7.54 4.48
N SER A 110 -12.76 8.42 3.99
CA SER A 110 -12.38 9.75 3.47
C SER A 110 -11.73 10.67 4.51
N GLU A 111 -11.99 10.44 5.80
CA GLU A 111 -11.33 11.12 6.91
C GLU A 111 -9.87 10.66 6.98
N VAL A 112 -8.94 11.62 7.03
CA VAL A 112 -7.51 11.35 6.94
C VAL A 112 -6.75 11.94 8.10
N GLU A 113 -5.68 11.25 8.46
CA GLU A 113 -4.67 11.70 9.39
C GLU A 113 -3.43 12.20 8.65
N SER A 114 -2.57 12.94 9.33
CA SER A 114 -1.24 13.22 8.78
C SER A 114 -0.43 11.93 8.74
N SER A 115 0.19 11.64 7.61
CA SER A 115 1.02 10.45 7.50
C SER A 115 2.24 10.56 8.42
N THR A 116 2.52 9.51 9.18
CA THR A 116 3.78 9.36 9.93
C THR A 116 4.96 8.97 9.04
N MET A 117 4.70 8.64 7.77
CA MET A 117 5.72 8.28 6.78
C MET A 117 6.61 9.46 6.43
N GLN A 118 7.83 9.49 6.97
CA GLN A 118 8.81 10.55 6.72
C GLN A 118 9.66 10.30 5.46
N ALA A 119 9.70 9.06 4.98
CA ALA A 119 10.47 8.69 3.81
C ALA A 119 9.92 9.36 2.55
N THR A 120 10.82 9.92 1.74
CA THR A 120 10.49 10.49 0.42
C THR A 120 10.99 9.61 -0.72
N HIS A 121 12.00 8.77 -0.47
CA HIS A 121 12.49 7.80 -1.43
C HIS A 121 11.58 6.56 -1.46
N HIS A 122 11.25 6.04 -2.64
CA HIS A 122 10.31 4.93 -2.83
C HIS A 122 10.63 3.69 -2.01
N LEU A 123 11.92 3.32 -1.87
CA LEU A 123 12.30 2.19 -1.02
C LEU A 123 12.10 2.45 0.48
N GLY A 124 12.28 3.70 0.92
CA GLY A 124 12.00 4.05 2.31
C GLY A 124 10.50 3.99 2.62
N VAL A 125 9.66 4.40 1.66
CA VAL A 125 8.20 4.25 1.78
C VAL A 125 7.80 2.77 1.79
N LEU A 126 8.32 1.97 0.86
CA LEU A 126 8.05 0.53 0.78
C LEU A 126 8.36 -0.16 2.12
N PHE A 127 9.60 -0.06 2.61
CA PHE A 127 10.00 -0.78 3.82
C PHE A 127 9.31 -0.20 5.06
N GLY A 128 9.10 1.12 5.14
CA GLY A 128 8.32 1.69 6.25
C GLY A 128 6.89 1.17 6.31
N VAL A 129 6.25 0.90 5.16
CA VAL A 129 4.91 0.30 5.13
C VAL A 129 4.95 -1.18 5.50
N LEU A 130 5.92 -1.95 4.98
CA LEU A 130 6.09 -3.36 5.33
C LEU A 130 6.40 -3.56 6.82
N ASP A 131 7.24 -2.71 7.41
CA ASP A 131 7.54 -2.70 8.84
C ASP A 131 6.28 -2.43 9.66
N TRP A 132 5.50 -1.40 9.28
CA TRP A 132 4.24 -1.07 9.95
C TRP A 132 3.23 -2.23 9.90
N ILE A 133 3.12 -2.92 8.75
CA ILE A 133 2.23 -4.08 8.61
C ILE A 133 2.74 -5.25 9.45
N THR A 134 4.06 -5.46 9.49
CA THR A 134 4.66 -6.51 10.33
C THR A 134 4.36 -6.26 11.81
N GLU A 135 4.54 -5.03 12.30
CA GLU A 135 4.19 -4.64 13.67
C GLU A 135 2.71 -4.88 13.99
N ARG A 136 1.82 -4.62 13.02
CA ARG A 136 0.39 -4.93 13.16
C ARG A 136 0.15 -6.43 13.30
N ILE A 137 0.78 -7.25 12.46
CA ILE A 137 0.62 -8.72 12.51
C ILE A 137 1.09 -9.25 13.88
N GLU A 138 2.22 -8.75 14.38
CA GLU A 138 2.71 -9.08 15.73
C GLU A 138 1.69 -8.71 16.83
N GLN A 139 1.12 -7.50 16.76
CA GLN A 139 0.06 -7.08 17.72
C GLN A 139 -1.19 -7.95 17.67
N LEU A 140 -1.54 -8.50 16.50
CA LEU A 140 -2.66 -9.43 16.36
C LEU A 140 -2.35 -10.82 16.93
N GLN A 141 -1.08 -11.19 17.03
CA GLN A 141 -0.64 -12.46 17.63
C GLN A 141 -0.60 -12.37 19.16
N ASP A 142 -0.29 -11.19 19.70
CA ASP A 142 -0.16 -10.93 21.14
C ASP A 142 -1.50 -10.64 21.86
N GLY A 143 -2.56 -10.33 21.10
CA GLY A 143 -3.89 -9.97 21.62
C GLY A 143 -4.84 -11.15 21.77
#